data_AF-A0AAE9SNE7-F1
#
_entry.id   AF-A0AAE9SNE7-F1
#
_cell.length_a   1.000
_cell.length_b   1.000
_cell.length_c   1.000
_cell.angle_alpha   90.00
_cell.angle_beta   90.00
_cell.angle_gamma   90.00
#
_symmetry.space_group_name_H-M   'P 1'
#
loop_
_entity.id
_entity.type
_entity.pdbx_description
1 polymer ?
#
loop_
_entity_poly.entity_id
_entity_poly.type
_entity_poly.pdbx_seq_one_letter_code
_entity_poly.pdbx_strand_id
1 'polypeptide(L)'
;MVISEQLKWFYAGLTGFCSAYFLALFSFTGKPTPWLECSTILFATALPMFAAFTLAHITLIEDKASDEVTEKLLEQAWIHDLTVAAARIFTLAMITLIGHFSWIAAIIMVAISIYVAMKLRKFRAQATTDKKALIEDKNTNEFPLFQLSPVSIAVNKALYS
;
A
#
# COMPACT_ATOMS: atom_id res chain seq x y z
N MET A 1 -2.60 14.15 -7.07
CA MET A 1 -2.69 13.51 -8.38
C MET A 1 -1.63 12.42 -8.52
N VAL A 2 -0.44 12.61 -7.93
CA VAL A 2 0.73 11.72 -8.06
C VAL A 2 0.48 10.30 -7.53
N ILE A 3 -0.21 10.13 -6.40
CA ILE A 3 -0.39 8.81 -5.76
C ILE A 3 -1.31 7.90 -6.60
N SER A 4 -2.46 8.42 -7.03
CA SER A 4 -3.41 7.66 -7.85
C SER A 4 -2.77 7.21 -9.18
N GLU A 5 -1.98 8.08 -9.80
CA GLU A 5 -1.27 7.75 -11.03
C GLU A 5 -0.21 6.67 -10.83
N GLN A 6 0.58 6.74 -9.75
CA GLN A 6 1.57 5.69 -9.43
C GLN A 6 0.90 4.34 -9.15
N LEU A 7 -0.22 4.31 -8.41
CA LEU A 7 -0.95 3.08 -8.12
C LEU A 7 -1.54 2.45 -9.39
N LYS A 8 -2.09 3.26 -10.32
CA LYS A 8 -2.56 2.79 -11.62
C LYS A 8 -1.48 2.01 -12.35
N TRP A 9 -0.29 2.61 -12.51
CA TRP A 9 0.81 1.99 -13.24
C TRP A 9 1.35 0.74 -12.52
N PHE A 10 1.36 0.75 -11.20
CA PHE A 10 1.74 -0.42 -10.41
C PHE A 10 0.79 -1.61 -10.66
N TYR A 11 -0.52 -1.44 -10.52
CA TYR A 11 -1.48 -2.51 -10.75
C TYR A 11 -1.56 -2.92 -12.22
N ALA A 12 -1.40 -1.97 -13.16
CA ALA A 12 -1.35 -2.28 -14.59
C ALA A 12 -0.12 -3.15 -14.91
N GLY A 13 1.03 -2.84 -14.32
CA GLY A 13 2.25 -3.67 -14.43
C GLY A 13 2.05 -5.07 -13.86
N LEU A 14 1.41 -5.21 -12.70
CA LEU A 14 1.09 -6.52 -12.10
C LEU A 14 0.10 -7.33 -12.97
N THR A 15 -0.90 -6.67 -13.52
CA THR A 15 -1.86 -7.28 -14.46
C THR A 15 -1.13 -7.78 -15.70
N GLY A 16 -0.28 -6.94 -16.30
CA GLY A 16 0.54 -7.30 -17.46
C GLY A 16 1.49 -8.47 -17.17
N PHE A 17 2.11 -8.49 -15.99
CA PHE A 17 2.95 -9.60 -15.54
C PHE A 17 2.16 -10.92 -15.49
N CYS A 18 0.97 -10.91 -14.88
CA CYS A 18 0.11 -12.09 -14.80
C CYS A 18 -0.32 -12.56 -16.20
N SER A 19 -0.67 -11.65 -17.10
CA SER A 19 -1.02 -11.98 -18.49
C SER A 19 0.17 -12.60 -19.25
N ALA A 20 1.37 -12.04 -19.07
CA ALA A 20 2.59 -12.56 -19.69
C ALA A 20 2.91 -13.98 -19.19
N TYR A 21 2.67 -14.27 -17.91
CA TYR A 21 2.77 -15.62 -17.35
C TYR A 21 1.86 -16.62 -18.10
N PHE A 22 0.58 -16.29 -18.33
CA PHE A 22 -0.32 -17.19 -19.08
C PHE A 22 0.10 -17.36 -20.53
N LEU A 23 0.60 -16.31 -21.18
CA LEU A 23 1.11 -16.42 -22.55
C LEU A 23 2.32 -17.36 -22.63
N ALA A 24 3.24 -17.26 -21.66
CA ALA A 24 4.36 -18.19 -21.53
C ALA A 24 3.90 -19.61 -21.22
N LEU A 25 2.88 -19.77 -20.37
CA LEU A 25 2.29 -21.07 -20.03
C LEU A 25 1.66 -21.75 -21.25
N PHE A 26 0.97 -21.01 -22.12
CA PHE A 26 0.43 -21.58 -23.37
C PHE A 26 1.52 -22.05 -24.34
N SER A 27 2.72 -21.47 -24.24
CA SER A 27 3.89 -21.87 -25.04
C SER A 27 4.66 -23.05 -24.41
N PHE A 28 4.31 -23.45 -23.19
CA PHE A 28 5.00 -24.52 -22.47
C PHE A 28 4.48 -25.89 -22.90
N THR A 29 5.38 -26.73 -23.40
CA THR A 29 5.05 -28.10 -23.88
C THR A 29 5.46 -29.19 -22.88
N GLY A 30 5.87 -28.83 -21.67
CA GLY A 30 6.29 -29.79 -20.64
C GLY A 30 5.11 -30.40 -19.88
N LYS A 31 5.38 -31.47 -19.12
CA LYS A 31 4.36 -32.05 -18.22
C LYS A 31 4.08 -31.07 -17.07
N PRO A 32 2.80 -30.83 -16.72
CA PRO A 32 2.47 -30.02 -15.57
C PRO A 32 3.01 -30.70 -14.30
N THR A 33 3.54 -29.88 -13.41
CA THR A 33 3.92 -30.32 -12.05
C THR A 33 2.95 -29.68 -11.06
N PRO A 34 2.72 -30.29 -9.88
CA PRO A 34 1.82 -29.72 -8.88
C PRO A 34 2.18 -28.27 -8.48
N TRP A 35 3.48 -27.94 -8.49
CA TRP A 35 3.97 -26.58 -8.22
C TRP A 35 3.53 -25.58 -9.29
N LEU A 36 3.62 -25.97 -10.57
CA LEU A 36 3.20 -25.15 -11.69
C LEU A 36 1.67 -24.99 -11.73
N GLU A 37 0.92 -26.06 -11.47
CA GLU A 37 -0.55 -26.01 -11.37
C GLU A 37 -1.00 -25.07 -10.25
N CYS A 38 -0.41 -25.18 -9.07
CA CYS A 38 -0.70 -24.30 -7.94
C CYS A 38 -0.40 -22.82 -8.29
N SER A 39 0.76 -22.57 -8.90
CA SER A 39 1.11 -21.23 -9.38
C SER A 39 0.10 -20.70 -10.42
N THR A 40 -0.35 -21.56 -11.34
CA THR A 40 -1.34 -21.22 -12.37
C THR A 40 -2.66 -20.76 -11.73
N ILE A 41 -3.17 -21.50 -10.74
CA ILE A 41 -4.42 -21.17 -10.04
C ILE A 41 -4.28 -19.84 -9.30
N LEU A 42 -3.13 -19.62 -8.64
CA LEU A 42 -2.88 -18.37 -7.91
C LEU A 42 -2.77 -17.17 -8.85
N PHE A 43 -2.07 -17.30 -9.99
CA PHE A 43 -2.03 -16.26 -11.02
C PHE A 43 -3.40 -16.02 -11.66
N ALA A 44 -4.19 -17.07 -11.88
CA ALA A 44 -5.54 -16.96 -12.43
C ALA A 44 -6.47 -16.18 -11.49
N THR A 45 -6.23 -16.29 -10.17
CA THR A 45 -6.98 -15.56 -9.15
C THR A 45 -6.46 -14.11 -9.00
N ALA A 46 -5.15 -13.90 -9.04
CA ALA A 46 -4.55 -12.58 -8.89
C ALA A 46 -4.83 -11.65 -10.07
N LEU A 47 -4.85 -12.19 -11.30
CA LEU A 47 -5.08 -11.43 -12.53
C LEU A 47 -6.38 -10.60 -12.50
N PRO A 48 -7.58 -11.16 -12.26
CA PRO A 48 -8.81 -10.37 -12.21
C PRO A 48 -8.82 -9.37 -11.06
N MET A 49 -8.16 -9.66 -9.93
CA MET A 49 -8.05 -8.71 -8.82
C MET A 49 -7.25 -7.47 -9.23
N PHE A 50 -6.06 -7.67 -9.82
CA PHE A 50 -5.23 -6.54 -10.27
C PHE A 50 -5.86 -5.79 -11.44
N ALA A 51 -6.52 -6.48 -12.37
CA ALA A 51 -7.26 -5.84 -13.44
C ALA A 51 -8.38 -4.96 -12.91
N ALA A 52 -9.14 -5.44 -11.91
CA ALA A 52 -10.19 -4.64 -11.26
C ALA A 52 -9.61 -3.41 -10.54
N PHE A 53 -8.48 -3.55 -9.84
CA PHE A 53 -7.79 -2.42 -9.21
C PHE A 53 -7.29 -1.40 -10.22
N THR A 54 -6.67 -1.86 -11.32
CA THR A 54 -6.25 -0.99 -12.41
C THR A 54 -7.44 -0.22 -12.98
N LEU A 55 -8.55 -0.90 -13.25
CA LEU A 55 -9.75 -0.26 -13.78
C LEU A 55 -10.33 0.76 -12.80
N ALA A 56 -10.44 0.41 -11.51
CA ALA A 56 -10.92 1.33 -10.48
C ALA A 56 -10.06 2.60 -10.37
N HIS A 57 -8.73 2.47 -10.47
CA HIS A 57 -7.85 3.63 -10.48
C HIS A 57 -7.94 4.45 -11.77
N ILE A 58 -8.15 3.82 -12.93
CA ILE A 58 -8.40 4.53 -14.19
C ILE A 58 -9.70 5.33 -14.10
N THR A 59 -10.80 4.73 -13.65
CA THR A 59 -12.09 5.42 -13.53
C THR A 59 -12.01 6.59 -12.56
N LEU A 60 -11.31 6.44 -11.43
CA LEU A 60 -11.11 7.55 -10.49
C LEU A 60 -10.33 8.73 -11.10
N ILE A 61 -9.35 8.44 -11.97
CA ILE A 61 -8.58 9.46 -12.68
C ILE A 61 -9.44 10.15 -13.75
N GLU A 62 -10.22 9.37 -14.51
CA GLU A 62 -11.11 9.89 -15.55
C GLU A 62 -12.22 10.78 -14.98
N ASP A 63 -12.77 10.40 -13.83
CA ASP A 63 -13.79 11.17 -13.10
C ASP A 63 -13.23 12.43 -12.43
N LYS A 64 -11.92 12.70 -12.54
CA LYS A 64 -11.21 13.81 -11.88
C LYS A 64 -11.51 13.85 -10.37
N ALA A 65 -11.63 12.69 -9.74
CA ALA A 65 -11.86 12.62 -8.31
C ALA A 65 -10.74 13.37 -7.57
N SER A 66 -11.12 14.19 -6.58
CA SER A 66 -10.14 14.85 -5.72
C SER A 66 -9.26 13.81 -5.02
N ASP A 67 -7.98 14.15 -4.80
CA ASP A 67 -7.04 13.27 -4.09
C ASP A 67 -7.56 12.88 -2.71
N GLU A 68 -8.27 13.78 -2.03
CA GLU A 68 -8.91 13.52 -0.73
C GLU A 68 -9.96 12.40 -0.79
N VAL A 69 -10.68 12.29 -1.91
CA VAL A 69 -11.68 11.22 -2.11
C VAL A 69 -10.97 9.89 -2.34
N THR A 70 -9.89 9.90 -3.11
CA THR A 70 -9.08 8.70 -3.39
C THR A 70 -8.40 8.18 -2.12
N GLU A 71 -7.81 9.07 -1.31
CA GLU A 71 -7.23 8.72 -0.02
C GLU A 71 -8.28 8.16 0.94
N LYS A 72 -9.45 8.80 1.05
CA LYS A 72 -10.56 8.27 1.86
C LYS A 72 -11.05 6.90 1.39
N LEU A 73 -11.03 6.62 0.09
CA LEU A 73 -11.34 5.29 -0.43
C LEU A 73 -10.27 4.28 -0.01
N LEU A 74 -8.99 4.61 -0.17
CA LEU A 74 -7.86 3.76 0.21
C LEU A 74 -7.78 3.50 1.73
N GLU A 75 -8.30 4.41 2.54
CA GLU A 75 -8.39 4.25 3.99
C GLU A 75 -9.48 3.26 4.43
N GLN A 76 -10.38 2.85 3.53
CA GLN A 76 -11.41 1.87 3.87
C GLN A 76 -10.77 0.51 4.17
N ALA A 77 -11.08 -0.04 5.35
CA ALA A 77 -10.48 -1.28 5.83
C ALA A 77 -10.62 -2.45 4.85
N TRP A 78 -11.77 -2.57 4.17
CA TRP A 78 -11.99 -3.63 3.19
C TRP A 78 -11.12 -3.49 1.94
N ILE A 79 -10.82 -2.27 1.48
CA ILE A 79 -9.90 -2.01 0.35
C ILE A 79 -8.47 -2.37 0.75
N HIS A 80 -8.08 -1.99 1.97
CA HIS A 80 -6.78 -2.37 2.52
C HIS A 80 -6.62 -3.89 2.59
N ASP A 81 -7.60 -4.59 3.17
CA ASP A 81 -7.58 -6.04 3.32
C ASP A 81 -7.55 -6.75 1.96
N LEU A 82 -8.33 -6.28 0.99
CA LEU A 82 -8.36 -6.83 -0.36
C LEU A 82 -7.03 -6.64 -1.09
N THR A 83 -6.41 -5.47 -0.94
CA THR A 83 -5.08 -5.17 -1.50
C THR A 83 -4.00 -6.06 -0.90
N VAL A 84 -4.02 -6.23 0.43
CA VAL A 84 -3.09 -7.12 1.15
C VAL A 84 -3.30 -8.57 0.74
N ALA A 85 -4.55 -9.00 0.60
CA ALA A 85 -4.88 -10.35 0.13
C ALA A 85 -4.35 -10.59 -1.30
N ALA A 86 -4.58 -9.66 -2.23
CA ALA A 86 -4.08 -9.75 -3.60
C ALA A 86 -2.54 -9.85 -3.63
N ALA A 87 -1.85 -9.01 -2.85
CA ALA A 87 -0.40 -9.05 -2.74
C ALA A 87 0.13 -10.38 -2.18
N ARG A 88 -0.56 -10.97 -1.20
CA ARG A 88 -0.22 -12.30 -0.65
C ARG A 88 -0.42 -13.40 -1.69
N ILE A 89 -1.55 -13.41 -2.40
CA ILE A 89 -1.83 -14.38 -3.47
C ILE A 89 -0.74 -14.30 -4.54
N PHE A 90 -0.40 -13.10 -4.99
CA PHE A 90 0.67 -12.90 -5.98
C PHE A 90 2.03 -13.36 -5.48
N THR A 91 2.38 -13.06 -4.22
CA THR A 91 3.65 -13.52 -3.63
C THR A 91 3.71 -15.06 -3.57
N LEU A 92 2.61 -15.71 -3.19
CA LEU A 92 2.51 -17.17 -3.20
C LEU A 92 2.59 -17.73 -4.63
N ALA A 93 1.98 -17.06 -5.61
CA ALA A 93 2.07 -17.44 -7.03
C ALA A 93 3.52 -17.41 -7.51
N MET A 94 4.29 -16.39 -7.12
CA MET A 94 5.71 -16.25 -7.43
C MET A 94 6.57 -17.30 -6.72
N ILE A 95 6.33 -17.58 -5.44
CA ILE A 95 7.07 -18.61 -4.69
C ILE A 95 6.85 -19.98 -5.32
N THR A 96 5.61 -20.31 -5.66
CA THR A 96 5.28 -21.60 -6.30
C THR A 96 5.85 -21.70 -7.71
N LEU A 97 5.85 -20.60 -8.48
CA LEU A 97 6.49 -20.54 -9.80
C LEU A 97 8.00 -20.74 -9.71
N ILE A 98 8.68 -20.02 -8.82
CA ILE A 98 10.13 -20.15 -8.64
C ILE A 98 10.45 -21.54 -8.10
N GLY A 99 9.64 -22.07 -7.19
CA GLY A 99 9.79 -23.43 -6.65
C GLY A 99 9.69 -24.52 -7.71
N HIS A 100 8.85 -24.33 -8.73
CA HIS A 100 8.80 -25.23 -9.89
C HIS A 100 10.15 -25.33 -10.61
N PHE A 101 10.89 -24.23 -10.74
CA PHE A 101 12.21 -24.21 -11.39
C PHE A 101 13.36 -24.57 -10.44
N SER A 102 13.35 -24.04 -9.22
CA SER A 102 14.39 -24.25 -8.20
C SER A 102 13.86 -23.98 -6.80
N TRP A 103 13.76 -25.05 -6.00
CA TRP A 103 13.35 -24.96 -4.61
C TRP A 103 14.32 -24.13 -3.74
N ILE A 104 15.62 -24.14 -4.07
CA ILE A 104 16.64 -23.32 -3.38
C ILE A 104 16.36 -21.84 -3.64
N ALA A 105 16.06 -21.46 -4.88
CA ALA A 105 15.71 -20.08 -5.22
C ALA A 105 14.43 -19.62 -4.51
N ALA A 106 13.45 -20.50 -4.35
CA ALA A 106 12.22 -20.20 -3.61
C ALA A 106 12.52 -19.91 -2.12
N ILE A 107 13.38 -20.70 -1.48
CA ILE A 107 13.80 -20.45 -0.08
C ILE A 107 14.51 -19.10 0.05
N ILE A 108 15.43 -18.78 -0.87
CA ILE A 108 16.15 -17.51 -0.88
C ILE A 108 15.17 -16.34 -1.04
N MET A 109 14.21 -16.45 -1.98
CA MET A 109 13.17 -15.44 -2.17
C MET A 109 12.38 -15.21 -0.87
N VAL A 110 11.95 -16.28 -0.19
CA VAL A 110 11.22 -16.17 1.09
C VAL A 110 12.08 -15.49 2.16
N ALA A 111 13.35 -15.89 2.31
CA ALA A 111 14.26 -15.30 3.28
C ALA A 111 14.49 -13.80 3.05
N ILE A 112 14.74 -13.40 1.80
CA ILE A 112 14.87 -11.99 1.42
C ILE A 112 13.57 -11.23 1.67
N SER A 113 12.42 -11.80 1.30
CA SER A 113 11.11 -11.17 1.50
C SER A 113 10.83 -10.92 2.99
N ILE A 114 11.14 -11.89 3.86
CA ILE A 114 11.02 -11.74 5.32
C ILE A 114 11.96 -10.65 5.82
N TYR A 115 13.22 -10.65 5.39
CA TYR A 115 14.21 -9.64 5.79
C TYR A 115 13.76 -8.22 5.42
N VAL A 116 13.30 -8.03 4.18
CA VAL A 116 12.78 -6.73 3.70
C VAL A 116 11.54 -6.34 4.50
N ALA A 117 10.60 -7.28 4.74
CA ALA A 117 9.41 -7.00 5.54
C ALA A 117 9.76 -6.56 6.98
N MET A 118 10.77 -7.18 7.61
CA MET A 118 11.24 -6.79 8.93
C MET A 118 11.84 -5.37 8.92
N LYS A 119 12.65 -5.03 7.90
CA LYS A 119 13.24 -3.69 7.75
C LYS A 119 12.18 -2.62 7.49
N LEU A 120 11.21 -2.90 6.61
CA LEU A 120 10.10 -1.99 6.32
C LEU A 120 9.21 -1.76 7.55
N ARG A 121 8.96 -2.80 8.36
CA ARG A 121 8.22 -2.64 9.63
C ARG A 121 8.92 -1.68 10.58
N LYS A 122 10.24 -1.81 10.73
CA LYS A 122 11.04 -0.89 11.58
C LYS A 122 10.98 0.54 11.04
N PHE A 123 11.15 0.72 9.74
CA PHE A 123 11.06 2.03 9.10
C PHE A 123 9.68 2.68 9.28
N ARG A 124 8.60 1.91 9.10
CA ARG A 124 7.22 2.40 9.29
C ARG A 124 6.94 2.81 10.74
N ALA A 125 7.46 2.05 11.70
CA ALA A 125 7.34 2.39 13.12
C ALA A 125 8.03 3.73 13.43
N GLN A 126 9.24 3.95 12.91
CA GLN A 126 9.97 5.23 13.06
C GLN A 126 9.19 6.40 12.45
N ALA A 127 8.73 6.26 11.21
CA ALA A 127 7.95 7.32 10.54
C ALA A 127 6.65 7.66 11.28
N THR A 128 6.04 6.70 11.96
CA THR A 128 4.82 6.92 12.77
C THR A 128 5.14 7.67 14.06
N THR A 129 6.26 7.35 14.71
CA THR A 129 6.73 8.06 15.91
C THR A 129 7.09 9.50 15.60
N ASP A 130 7.82 9.75 14.50
CA ASP A 130 8.22 11.10 14.09
C ASP A 130 7.01 11.97 13.74
N LYS A 131 6.00 11.41 13.07
CA LYS A 131 4.75 12.11 12.79
C LYS A 131 4.01 12.51 14.08
N LYS A 132 4.00 11.64 15.10
CA LYS A 132 3.38 11.96 16.41
C LYS A 132 4.13 13.08 17.13
N ALA A 133 5.47 13.04 17.14
CA ALA A 133 6.28 14.08 17.75
C ALA A 133 6.07 15.46 17.11
N LEU A 134 5.92 15.51 15.78
CA LEU A 134 5.62 16.74 15.05
C LEU A 134 4.20 17.29 15.33
N ILE A 135 3.22 16.40 15.50
CA ILE A 135 1.85 16.81 15.86
C ILE A 135 1.80 17.34 17.30
N GLU A 136 2.55 16.72 18.21
CA GLU A 136 2.63 17.15 19.61
C GLU A 136 3.31 18.53 19.73
N ASP A 137 4.44 18.75 19.04
CA ASP A 137 5.13 20.05 19.00
C ASP A 137 4.24 21.17 18.44
N LYS A 138 3.47 20.90 17.37
CA LYS A 138 2.54 21.87 16.78
C LYS A 138 1.38 22.22 17.73
N ASN A 139 0.89 21.26 18.51
CA ASN A 139 -0.20 21.48 19.47
C ASN A 139 0.26 22.25 20.72
N THR A 140 1.52 22.10 21.14
CA THR A 140 2.14 22.97 22.17
C THR A 140 2.37 24.40 21.69
N ASN A 141 2.66 24.61 20.40
CA ASN A 141 2.91 25.94 19.84
C ASN A 141 1.64 26.70 19.41
N GLU A 142 0.48 26.05 19.34
CA GLU A 142 -0.83 26.69 19.11
C GLU A 142 -1.54 27.16 20.40
N PHE A 143 -0.91 27.00 21.57
CA PHE A 143 -1.32 27.71 22.80
C PHE A 143 -0.27 28.76 23.23
N PRO A 144 -0.29 29.98 22.65
CA PRO A 144 -0.15 31.13 23.52
C PRO A 144 -1.53 31.29 24.18
N LEU A 145 -1.78 30.56 25.27
CA LEU A 145 -2.51 31.22 26.34
C LEU A 145 -1.59 32.40 26.67
N PHE A 146 -1.90 33.54 26.07
CA PHE A 146 -1.49 34.84 26.53
C PHE A 146 -1.57 34.73 28.04
N GLN A 147 -0.42 34.56 28.70
CA GLN A 147 -0.30 34.90 30.10
C GLN A 147 -0.49 36.41 30.07
N LEU A 148 -1.76 36.81 30.07
CA LEU A 148 -2.17 38.19 30.25
C LEU A 148 -1.47 38.61 31.53
N SER A 149 -0.42 39.42 31.36
CA SER A 149 0.28 40.05 32.47
C SER A 149 -0.77 40.59 33.43
N PRO A 150 -0.57 40.52 34.76
CA PRO A 150 -1.52 41.05 35.74
C PRO A 150 -1.98 42.48 35.42
N VAL A 151 -1.11 43.25 34.77
CA VAL A 151 -1.37 44.61 34.27
C VAL A 151 -2.48 44.65 33.22
N SER A 152 -2.49 43.72 32.26
CA SER A 152 -3.50 43.67 31.19
C SER A 152 -4.90 43.31 31.69
N ILE A 153 -4.99 42.51 32.77
CA ILE A 153 -6.25 42.19 33.44
C ILE A 153 -6.77 43.41 34.23
N ALA A 154 -5.87 44.16 34.87
CA ALA A 154 -6.22 45.37 35.63
C ALA A 154 -6.71 46.51 34.73
N VAL A 155 -6.07 46.74 33.58
CA VAL A 155 -6.47 47.78 32.61
C VAL A 155 -7.84 47.49 32.02
N ASN A 156 -8.13 46.23 31.70
CA ASN A 156 -9.43 45.86 31.13
C ASN A 156 -10.55 46.03 32.16
N LYS A 157 -10.29 45.74 33.44
CA LYS A 157 -11.27 45.91 34.51
C LYS A 157 -11.60 47.39 34.79
N ALA A 158 -10.66 48.30 34.56
CA ALA A 158 -10.85 49.74 34.74
C ALA A 158 -11.55 50.43 33.55
N LEU A 159 -11.51 49.84 32.35
CA LEU A 159 -12.16 50.39 31.16
C LEU A 159 -13.65 50.06 31.06
N TYR A 160 -14.11 49.05 31.79
CA TYR A 160 -15.51 48.56 31.78
C TYR A 160 -16.22 48.69 33.13
N SER A 161 -15.66 49.47 34.06
CA SER A 161 -16.29 49.90 35.32
C SER A 161 -16.59 51.38 35.28
#